data_AF-A0A484KSJ6-F1
#
_entry.id   AF-A0A484KSJ6-F1
#
_cell.length_a   1.000
_cell.length_b   1.000
_cell.length_c   1.000
_cell.angle_alpha   90.00
_cell.angle_beta   90.00
_cell.angle_gamma   90.00
#
_symmetry.space_group_name_H-M   'P 1'
#
loop_
_entity.id
_entity.type
_entity.pdbx_description
1 polymer ?
#
loop_
_entity_poly.entity_id
_entity_poly.type
_entity_poly.pdbx_seq_one_letter_code
_entity_poly.pdbx_strand_id
1 'polypeptide(L)'
;MFDQFLKIINDLHVLGKTYSNKDLVRKILRSLTSEWRSKADAIYESIGNTNVTIEALRGNLKTYESTVLKPSLYKSPGLALKASSSKRVEVSDSDSDDNNPSYNLLEKFQEFLKEELRSRDCKRKGEPIPTCFGCGELGHIKPYCPYRKEKKE
;
A
#
# COMPACT_ATOMS: atom_id res chain seq x y z
N MET A 1 24.91 -1.93 8.12
CA MET A 1 25.13 -3.40 8.16
C MET A 1 25.84 -3.89 6.90
N PHE A 2 25.26 -3.65 5.71
CA PHE A 2 25.84 -4.13 4.44
C PHE A 2 27.22 -3.51 4.12
N ASP A 3 27.42 -2.22 4.39
CA ASP A 3 28.70 -1.54 4.10
C ASP A 3 29.87 -2.09 4.93
N GLN A 4 29.61 -2.42 6.20
CA GLN A 4 30.63 -3.03 7.06
C GLN A 4 30.97 -4.45 6.61
N PHE A 5 29.99 -5.19 6.07
CA PHE A 5 30.22 -6.50 5.47
C PHE A 5 31.07 -6.39 4.19
N LEU A 6 30.79 -5.42 3.31
CA LEU A 6 31.61 -5.16 2.11
C LEU A 6 33.05 -4.80 2.46
N LYS A 7 33.25 -4.00 3.51
CA LYS A 7 34.60 -3.69 4.02
C LYS A 7 35.35 -4.96 4.41
N ILE A 8 34.71 -5.86 5.17
CA ILE A 8 35.31 -7.14 5.59
C ILE A 8 35.63 -8.03 4.38
N ILE A 9 34.75 -8.12 3.39
CA ILE A 9 35.05 -8.88 2.16
C ILE A 9 36.26 -8.32 1.45
N ASN A 10 36.33 -7.00 1.33
CA ASN A 10 37.44 -6.34 0.65
C ASN A 10 38.76 -6.58 1.38
N ASP A 11 38.76 -6.44 2.71
CA ASP A 11 39.93 -6.74 3.55
C ASP A 11 40.36 -8.21 3.40
N LEU A 12 39.40 -9.15 3.35
CA LEU A 12 39.69 -10.58 3.12
C LEU A 12 40.25 -10.85 1.71
N HIS A 13 39.77 -10.12 0.71
CA HIS A 13 40.28 -10.22 -0.65
C HIS A 13 41.74 -9.73 -0.74
N VAL A 14 42.07 -8.63 -0.04
CA VAL A 14 43.45 -8.14 0.09
C VAL A 14 44.35 -9.17 0.79
N LEU A 15 43.81 -9.92 1.75
CA LEU A 15 44.51 -11.02 2.43
C LEU A 15 44.60 -12.32 1.59
N GLY A 16 44.16 -12.30 0.33
CA GLY A 16 44.21 -13.45 -0.58
C GLY A 16 43.14 -14.52 -0.30
N LYS A 17 42.18 -14.25 0.60
CA LYS A 17 41.06 -15.15 0.88
C LYS A 17 39.86 -14.75 0.04
N THR A 18 39.66 -15.44 -1.06
CA THR A 18 38.49 -15.25 -1.93
C THR A 18 37.35 -16.16 -1.50
N TYR A 19 36.12 -15.66 -1.61
CA TYR A 19 34.90 -16.41 -1.33
C TYR A 19 34.02 -16.40 -2.57
N SER A 20 33.30 -17.50 -2.81
CA SER A 20 32.30 -17.51 -3.88
C SER A 20 31.12 -16.62 -3.50
N ASN A 21 30.41 -16.09 -4.50
CA ASN A 21 29.19 -15.31 -4.27
C ASN A 21 28.18 -16.08 -3.41
N LYS A 22 28.06 -17.41 -3.61
CA LYS A 22 27.16 -18.26 -2.82
C LYS A 22 27.53 -18.24 -1.34
N ASP A 23 28.82 -18.32 -1.01
CA ASP A 23 29.28 -18.33 0.38
C ASP A 23 29.11 -16.97 1.06
N LEU A 24 29.36 -15.89 0.32
CA LEU A 24 29.15 -14.54 0.80
C LEU A 24 27.67 -14.27 1.08
N VAL A 25 26.79 -14.63 0.15
CA VAL A 25 25.33 -14.53 0.32
C VAL A 25 24.86 -15.32 1.54
N ARG A 26 25.30 -16.57 1.73
CA ARG A 26 24.96 -17.36 2.94
C ARG A 26 25.43 -16.69 4.23
N LYS A 27 26.65 -16.13 4.24
CA LYS A 27 27.19 -15.42 5.40
C LYS A 27 26.38 -14.16 5.74
N ILE A 28 25.94 -13.40 4.73
CA ILE A 28 25.06 -12.23 4.91
C ILE A 28 23.73 -12.68 5.52
N LEU A 29 23.07 -13.65 4.92
CA LEU A 29 21.76 -14.10 5.38
C LEU A 29 21.81 -14.59 6.83
N ARG A 30 22.90 -15.24 7.23
CA ARG A 30 23.11 -15.72 8.60
C ARG A 30 23.42 -14.63 9.63
N SER A 31 23.85 -13.44 9.19
CA SER A 31 24.10 -12.29 10.07
C SER A 31 22.92 -11.34 10.19
N LEU A 32 21.84 -11.55 9.42
CA LEU A 32 20.60 -10.79 9.55
C LEU A 32 19.90 -11.06 10.89
N THR A 33 19.22 -10.05 11.42
CA THR A 33 18.45 -10.15 12.68
C THR A 33 17.20 -11.03 12.51
N SER A 34 16.57 -11.46 13.62
CA SER A 34 15.42 -12.37 13.62
C SER A 34 14.24 -11.89 12.77
N GLU A 35 14.06 -10.57 12.64
CA GLU A 35 13.04 -9.91 11.83
C GLU A 35 13.13 -10.25 10.34
N TRP A 36 14.31 -10.67 9.88
CA TRP A 36 14.56 -11.03 8.49
C TRP A 36 14.42 -12.52 8.21
N ARG A 37 14.20 -13.36 9.23
CA ARG A 37 14.25 -14.84 9.11
C ARG A 37 13.41 -15.37 7.94
N SER A 38 12.14 -15.00 7.87
CA SER A 38 11.24 -15.50 6.80
C SER A 38 11.73 -15.12 5.40
N LYS A 39 12.31 -13.93 5.22
CA LYS A 39 12.87 -13.50 3.93
C LYS A 39 14.23 -14.17 3.67
N ALA A 40 15.06 -14.29 4.70
CA ALA A 40 16.36 -14.92 4.62
C ALA A 40 16.26 -16.41 4.26
N ASP A 41 15.33 -17.14 4.87
CA ASP A 41 15.08 -18.55 4.60
C ASP A 41 14.56 -18.77 3.16
N ALA A 42 13.61 -17.94 2.71
CA ALA A 42 13.12 -18.01 1.33
C ALA A 42 14.26 -17.77 0.30
N ILE A 43 15.15 -16.82 0.58
CA ILE A 43 16.33 -16.59 -0.26
C ILE A 43 17.30 -17.77 -0.14
N TYR A 44 17.51 -18.29 1.06
CA TYR A 44 18.40 -19.42 1.34
C TYR A 44 18.02 -20.65 0.50
N GLU A 45 16.75 -21.02 0.50
CA GLU A 45 16.22 -22.10 -0.34
C GLU A 45 16.40 -21.81 -1.83
N SER A 46 16.15 -20.56 -2.26
CA SER A 46 16.28 -20.17 -3.67
C SER A 46 17.72 -20.19 -4.21
N ILE A 47 18.73 -20.06 -3.34
CA ILE A 47 20.17 -20.10 -3.71
C ILE A 47 20.59 -21.50 -4.16
N GLY A 48 19.93 -22.54 -3.66
CA GLY A 48 20.13 -23.92 -4.14
C GLY A 48 19.82 -24.04 -5.64
N ASN A 49 18.84 -23.26 -6.10
CA ASN A 49 18.29 -23.33 -7.45
C ASN A 49 18.77 -22.20 -8.38
N THR A 50 19.26 -21.07 -7.84
CA THR A 50 19.63 -19.88 -8.63
C THR A 50 20.94 -19.24 -8.15
N ASN A 51 21.70 -18.67 -9.09
CA ASN A 51 22.96 -18.00 -8.77
C ASN A 51 22.71 -16.52 -8.43
N VAL A 52 22.40 -16.24 -7.16
CA VAL A 52 22.15 -14.88 -6.68
C VAL A 52 23.47 -14.10 -6.57
N THR A 53 23.54 -12.92 -7.18
CA THR A 53 24.67 -11.99 -7.02
C THR A 53 24.52 -11.16 -5.75
N ILE A 54 25.65 -10.73 -5.17
CA ILE A 54 25.67 -9.90 -3.94
C ILE A 54 24.91 -8.59 -4.16
N GLU A 55 25.02 -8.00 -5.35
CA GLU A 55 24.31 -6.78 -5.73
C GLU A 55 22.80 -6.96 -5.80
N ALA A 56 22.33 -8.09 -6.35
CA ALA A 56 20.91 -8.43 -6.37
C ALA A 56 20.39 -8.66 -4.95
N LEU A 57 21.16 -9.36 -4.10
CA LEU A 57 20.82 -9.52 -2.69
C LEU A 57 20.70 -8.17 -1.99
N ARG A 58 21.66 -7.26 -2.21
CA ARG A 58 21.67 -5.91 -1.64
C ARG A 58 20.39 -5.15 -1.98
N GLY A 59 19.97 -5.20 -3.25
CA GLY A 59 18.73 -4.57 -3.71
C GLY A 59 17.50 -5.14 -3.00
N ASN A 60 17.39 -6.47 -2.95
CA ASN A 60 16.29 -7.16 -2.28
C ASN A 60 16.20 -6.81 -0.79
N LEU A 61 17.34 -6.77 -0.09
CA LEU A 61 17.38 -6.41 1.32
C LEU A 61 16.95 -4.95 1.52
N LYS A 62 17.47 -4.00 0.74
CA LYS A 62 17.05 -2.58 0.84
C LYS A 62 15.55 -2.40 0.61
N THR A 63 14.97 -3.08 -0.38
CA THR A 63 13.53 -3.01 -0.67
C THR A 63 12.69 -3.60 0.45
N TYR A 64 13.13 -4.70 1.06
CA TYR A 64 12.41 -5.28 2.19
C TYR A 64 12.48 -4.39 3.44
N GLU A 65 13.64 -3.77 3.71
CA GLU A 65 13.77 -2.81 4.81
C GLU A 65 12.78 -1.65 4.65
N SER A 66 12.70 -1.09 3.44
CA SER A 66 11.84 0.07 3.16
C SER A 66 10.35 -0.26 3.16
N THR A 67 9.95 -1.44 2.70
CA THR A 67 8.54 -1.81 2.55
C THR A 67 7.95 -2.48 3.79
N VAL A 68 8.71 -3.33 4.46
CA VAL A 68 8.21 -4.18 5.56
C VAL A 68 8.61 -3.63 6.93
N LEU A 69 9.85 -3.16 7.08
CA LEU A 69 10.35 -2.67 8.39
C LEU A 69 10.11 -1.16 8.59
N LYS A 70 10.05 -0.37 7.51
CA LYS A 70 9.73 1.07 7.56
C LYS A 70 8.56 1.46 6.65
N PRO A 71 7.33 0.97 6.90
CA PRO A 71 6.16 1.27 6.04
C PRO A 71 5.81 2.76 5.96
N SER A 72 6.38 3.61 6.82
CA SER A 72 5.97 5.01 7.02
C SER A 72 6.61 6.02 6.07
N LEU A 73 7.65 5.67 5.32
CA LEU A 73 8.42 6.67 4.52
C LEU A 73 7.86 6.93 3.11
N TYR A 74 6.85 6.18 2.68
CA TYR A 74 6.18 6.36 1.38
C TYR A 74 4.66 6.32 1.50
N LYS A 75 4.11 6.75 2.65
CA LYS A 75 2.76 7.29 2.61
C LYS A 75 2.86 8.61 1.88
N SER A 76 2.75 8.57 0.55
CA SER A 76 2.35 9.73 -0.22
C SER A 76 1.18 10.39 0.54
N PRO A 77 1.20 11.71 0.74
CA PRO A 77 0.07 12.39 1.36
C PRO A 77 -1.16 11.99 0.56
N GLY A 78 -2.15 11.42 1.25
CA GLY A 78 -3.25 10.71 0.62
C GLY A 78 -3.80 11.48 -0.58
N LEU A 79 -3.68 10.89 -1.77
CA LEU A 79 -4.42 11.34 -2.94
C LEU A 79 -5.89 11.04 -2.67
N ALA A 80 -6.57 11.99 -2.05
CA ALA A 80 -8.01 12.04 -2.02
C ALA A 80 -8.50 12.17 -3.46
N LEU A 81 -9.12 11.13 -3.99
CA LEU A 81 -9.79 11.17 -5.28
C LEU A 81 -10.91 12.21 -5.19
N LYS A 82 -10.75 13.36 -5.86
CA LYS A 82 -11.86 14.27 -6.06
C LYS A 82 -12.84 13.60 -7.03
N ALA A 83 -14.02 13.29 -6.52
CA ALA A 83 -15.14 12.88 -7.35
C ALA A 83 -15.52 14.05 -8.27
N SER A 84 -15.12 13.98 -9.54
CA SER A 84 -15.71 14.84 -10.56
C SER A 84 -17.13 14.34 -10.82
N SER A 85 -18.09 15.15 -10.39
CA SER A 85 -19.50 15.00 -10.74
C SER A 85 -19.65 14.93 -12.27
N SER A 86 -20.17 13.80 -12.73
CA SER A 86 -20.92 13.54 -13.95
C SER A 86 -20.71 14.51 -15.13
N LYS A 87 -19.97 14.07 -16.14
CA LYS A 87 -20.29 14.41 -17.53
C LYS A 87 -20.98 13.19 -18.12
N ARG A 88 -22.30 13.30 -18.32
CA ARG A 88 -23.06 12.35 -19.16
C ARG A 88 -22.34 12.29 -20.51
N VAL A 89 -21.81 11.12 -20.84
CA VAL A 89 -21.50 10.76 -22.21
C VAL A 89 -22.77 10.08 -22.70
N GLU A 90 -23.51 10.77 -23.57
CA GLU A 90 -24.53 10.14 -24.40
C GLU A 90 -23.78 9.14 -25.29
N VAL A 91 -24.00 7.84 -25.03
CA VAL A 91 -23.49 6.76 -25.86
C VAL A 91 -24.48 6.64 -27.02
N SER A 92 -24.02 7.01 -28.21
CA SER A 92 -24.67 6.68 -29.47
C SER A 92 -24.66 5.16 -29.62
N ASP A 93 -25.83 4.56 -29.83
CA ASP A 93 -25.97 3.17 -30.21
C ASP A 93 -25.20 2.92 -31.50
N SER A 94 -24.21 2.04 -31.43
CA SER A 94 -23.64 1.42 -32.60
C SER A 94 -23.40 -0.04 -32.26
N ASP A 95 -24.30 -0.88 -32.79
CA ASP A 95 -24.22 -2.34 -32.76
C ASP A 95 -22.86 -2.81 -33.26
N SER A 96 -22.14 -3.52 -32.39
CA SER A 96 -20.98 -4.32 -32.77
C SER A 96 -20.96 -5.57 -31.90
N ASP A 97 -21.49 -6.65 -32.47
CA ASP A 97 -21.41 -8.02 -31.98
C ASP A 97 -19.94 -8.44 -31.85
N ASP A 98 -19.39 -8.38 -30.64
CA ASP A 98 -18.11 -8.99 -30.31
C ASP A 98 -18.20 -9.69 -28.95
N ASN A 99 -18.41 -11.01 -29.01
CA ASN A 99 -18.49 -11.94 -27.88
C ASN A 99 -17.11 -12.10 -27.18
N ASN A 100 -16.59 -11.04 -26.57
CA ASN A 100 -15.46 -11.05 -25.66
C ASN A 100 -15.90 -11.21 -24.17
N PRO A 101 -15.58 -12.32 -23.47
CA PRO A 101 -16.02 -12.56 -22.09
C PRO A 101 -15.58 -11.51 -21.04
N SER A 102 -14.72 -10.55 -21.41
CA SER A 102 -14.28 -9.45 -20.55
C SER A 102 -15.29 -8.29 -20.40
N TYR A 103 -16.15 -8.01 -21.39
CA TYR A 103 -17.19 -6.97 -21.25
C TYR A 103 -18.25 -7.38 -20.22
N ASN A 104 -18.50 -8.68 -20.14
CA ASN A 104 -19.49 -9.29 -19.26
C ASN A 104 -19.08 -9.14 -17.77
N LEU A 105 -17.77 -9.10 -17.48
CA LEU A 105 -17.28 -8.92 -16.12
C LEU A 105 -17.48 -7.50 -15.62
N LEU A 106 -17.25 -6.50 -16.46
CA LEU A 106 -17.43 -5.09 -16.11
C LEU A 106 -18.91 -4.78 -15.87
N GLU A 107 -19.79 -5.30 -16.71
CA GLU A 107 -21.24 -5.14 -16.60
C GLU A 107 -21.78 -5.81 -15.32
N LYS A 108 -21.34 -7.05 -15.02
CA LYS A 108 -21.64 -7.73 -13.76
C LYS A 108 -21.12 -6.99 -12.53
N PHE A 109 -19.95 -6.36 -12.64
CA PHE A 109 -19.40 -5.54 -11.55
C PHE A 109 -20.24 -4.29 -11.31
N GLN A 110 -20.72 -3.65 -12.38
CA GLN A 110 -21.62 -2.50 -12.28
C GLN A 110 -22.98 -2.88 -11.70
N GLU A 111 -23.49 -4.06 -12.03
CA GLU A 111 -24.73 -4.60 -11.49
C GLU A 111 -24.59 -4.95 -9.99
N PHE A 112 -23.49 -5.59 -9.62
CA PHE A 112 -23.13 -5.87 -8.23
C PHE A 112 -23.04 -4.58 -7.39
N LEU A 113 -22.41 -3.52 -7.93
CA LEU A 113 -22.33 -2.22 -7.25
C LEU A 113 -23.70 -1.55 -7.11
N LYS A 114 -24.61 -1.70 -8.08
CA LYS A 114 -25.98 -1.18 -7.99
C LYS A 114 -26.79 -1.89 -6.90
N GLU A 115 -26.67 -3.22 -6.80
CA GLU A 115 -27.32 -4.03 -5.75
C GLU A 115 -26.77 -3.74 -4.35
N GLU A 116 -25.44 -3.62 -4.22
CA GLU A 116 -24.77 -3.31 -2.95
C GLU A 116 -25.12 -1.89 -2.44
N LEU A 117 -25.27 -0.92 -3.34
CA LEU A 117 -25.66 0.45 -2.98
C LEU A 117 -27.14 0.55 -2.61
N ARG A 118 -28.03 -0.16 -3.34
CA ARG A 118 -29.46 -0.24 -2.99
C ARG A 118 -29.70 -0.92 -1.64
N SER A 119 -28.86 -1.89 -1.28
CA SER A 119 -28.89 -2.57 0.02
C SER A 119 -28.41 -1.70 1.19
N ARG A 120 -27.69 -0.60 0.93
CA ARG A 120 -27.21 0.33 1.97
C ARG A 120 -28.20 1.47 2.27
N ASP A 121 -29.15 1.74 1.38
CA ASP A 121 -30.14 2.81 1.56
C ASP A 121 -31.27 2.49 2.56
N CYS A 122 -31.27 1.31 3.19
CA CYS A 122 -32.27 0.93 4.20
C CYS A 122 -31.77 0.95 5.66
N LYS A 123 -30.55 1.42 5.96
CA LYS A 123 -30.03 1.52 7.34
C LYS A 123 -29.40 2.88 7.68
N ARG A 124 -30.19 3.96 7.65
CA ARG A 124 -29.93 5.15 8.48
C ARG A 124 -31.16 5.57 9.28
N LYS A 125 -31.75 4.61 9.99
CA LYS A 125 -32.63 4.91 11.12
C LYS A 125 -31.81 4.73 12.39
N GLY A 126 -31.14 5.80 12.85
CA GLY A 126 -30.46 5.80 14.14
C GLY A 126 -29.13 6.55 14.25
N GLU A 127 -28.76 7.45 13.33
CA GLU A 127 -27.68 8.39 13.64
C GLU A 127 -28.21 9.45 14.63
N PRO A 128 -27.57 9.65 15.80
CA PRO A 128 -27.98 10.70 16.72
C PRO A 128 -27.80 12.03 16.02
N ILE A 129 -28.91 12.75 15.84
CA ILE A 129 -28.89 14.09 15.26
C ILE A 129 -27.92 14.91 16.11
N PRO A 130 -26.84 15.47 15.51
CA PRO A 130 -25.80 16.13 16.30
C PRO A 130 -26.38 17.33 17.03
N THR A 131 -26.21 17.37 18.35
CA THR A 131 -26.58 18.51 19.19
C THR A 131 -25.46 19.53 19.22
N CYS A 132 -25.80 20.80 19.05
CA CYS A 132 -24.84 21.88 19.13
C CYS A 132 -24.49 22.19 20.59
N PHE A 133 -23.22 21.95 20.99
CA PHE A 133 -22.69 22.32 22.31
C PHE A 133 -22.60 23.84 22.58
N GLY A 134 -23.09 24.69 21.67
CA GLY A 134 -23.15 26.15 21.83
C GLY A 134 -24.56 26.67 22.10
N CYS A 135 -25.54 26.23 21.30
CA CYS A 135 -26.95 26.68 21.41
C CYS A 135 -27.93 25.61 21.89
N GLY A 136 -27.51 24.34 21.99
CA GLY A 136 -28.35 23.23 22.41
C GLY A 136 -29.29 22.69 21.33
N GLU A 137 -29.32 23.28 20.12
CA GLU A 137 -30.19 22.81 19.04
C GLU A 137 -29.64 21.58 18.30
N LEU A 138 -30.56 20.76 17.79
CA LEU A 138 -30.27 19.57 17.00
C LEU A 138 -30.03 19.93 15.53
N GLY A 139 -29.14 19.20 14.87
CA GLY A 139 -28.93 19.25 13.42
C GLY A 139 -27.60 19.86 12.99
N HIS A 140 -26.81 20.40 13.92
CA HIS A 140 -25.50 20.97 13.64
C HIS A 140 -24.57 20.90 14.87
N ILE A 141 -23.26 20.99 14.63
CA ILE A 141 -22.25 21.06 15.69
C ILE A 141 -21.74 22.50 15.86
N LYS A 142 -21.14 22.82 17.02
CA LYS A 142 -20.66 24.15 17.42
C LYS A 142 -19.94 24.99 16.33
N PRO A 143 -19.04 24.43 15.48
CA PRO A 143 -18.39 25.24 14.43
C PRO A 143 -19.36 25.73 13.33
N TYR A 144 -20.48 25.05 13.11
CA TYR A 144 -21.48 25.40 12.09
C TYR A 144 -22.76 25.99 12.71
N CYS A 145 -22.67 26.51 13.92
CA CYS A 145 -23.82 27.09 14.61
C CYS A 145 -24.23 28.43 13.98
N PRO A 146 -25.50 28.61 13.57
CA PRO A 146 -25.98 29.87 12.99
C PRO A 146 -25.97 31.02 14.01
N TYR A 147 -26.01 30.71 15.31
CA TYR A 147 -25.95 31.69 16.41
C TYR A 147 -24.53 31.88 16.97
N ARG A 148 -23.49 31.50 16.22
CA ARG A 148 -22.10 31.65 16.66
C ARG A 148 -21.81 33.14 16.85
N LYS A 149 -21.83 33.62 18.10
CA LYS A 149 -21.27 34.92 18.47
C LYS A 149 -19.77 34.85 18.23
N GLU A 150 -19.31 35.42 17.13
CA GLU A 150 -17.89 35.66 16.90
C GLU A 150 -17.40 36.56 18.03
N LYS A 151 -16.62 36.00 18.97
CA LYS A 151 -15.75 36.83 19.79
C LYS A 151 -14.69 37.41 18.85
N LYS A 152 -14.93 38.63 18.36
CA LYS A 152 -13.83 39.52 18.01
C LYS A 152 -13.09 39.83 19.30
N GLU A 153 -11.75 39.83 19.20
CA GLU A 153 -10.78 40.25 20.22
C GLU A 153 -11.27 41.41 21.08
#